data_AF-A0A0F9B305-F1
#
_entry.id   AF-A0A0F9B305-F1
#
_cell.length_a   1.000
_cell.length_b   1.000
_cell.length_c   1.000
_cell.angle_alpha   90.00
_cell.angle_beta   90.00
_cell.angle_gamma   90.00
#
_symmetry.space_group_name_H-M   'P 1'
#
loop_
_entity.id
_entity.type
_entity.pdbx_description
1 polymer ?
#
loop_
_entity_poly.entity_id
_entity_poly.type
_entity_poly.pdbx_seq_one_letter_code
_entity_poly.pdbx_strand_id
1 'polypeptide(L)'
;SYDLSATFRQGAQILASRPWLLPKMMRIQIKSLMTEKWALQADDVIKAMTNGPTSTKLGIQHGLDILDFGGRALSKLEESFPSRLARNIPGIHRSERAFVNGLNYLRAAQWNAISGPAVAAGASARSLQGIARLVNVMSGRGELGPLSQFGPFLNTLMFSPKLQMAKFQLPAMLLSKNPYVRKEAARGLVNFIGAGAAVLTGLKMAGIGDVELDPRSSDFGKLKIKDTDTRLDVWTGYSQWLRFFAQVIGAEKKTASGNIEPLSRDEVVFRMMQSKASPAAGLLVDILRGEDFMGRKLFTDTTGALDQIGNRFLPLFIQDMYDAMEQEGLLGAVVASPGFLGVGVVTYLNEFSRIKDEIANETVPGAEWEDLDPVTQRRLLDTNDRLKRAQKERDKRTQGNMWSDYRDVGTLIRDRFEENIVLASAQFRETNDGVRFRERISEAYDIRRANYAIRESDPRFQIIVERIEDNPEDLSKQEGWIKAYSDMLHGDDMLDGFG
;
A
#
# COMPACT_ATOMS: atom_id res chain seq x y z
N SER A 1 -19.54 -2.87 10.36
CA SER A 1 -18.12 -3.27 10.24
C SER A 1 -18.00 -4.79 10.31
N TYR A 2 -17.19 -5.38 9.43
CA TYR A 2 -16.76 -6.77 9.47
C TYR A 2 -15.24 -6.74 9.28
N ASP A 3 -14.47 -7.05 10.31
CA ASP A 3 -13.01 -6.87 10.30
C ASP A 3 -12.31 -8.16 10.71
N LEU A 4 -11.41 -8.67 9.86
CA LEU A 4 -10.54 -9.82 10.11
C LEU A 4 -9.05 -9.42 10.10
N SER A 5 -8.77 -8.13 10.25
CA SER A 5 -7.44 -7.55 10.11
C SER A 5 -6.44 -8.00 11.17
N ALA A 6 -6.92 -8.57 12.29
CA ALA A 6 -6.07 -9.15 13.32
C ALA A 6 -5.06 -10.16 12.75
N THR A 7 -5.47 -10.87 11.69
CA THR A 7 -4.69 -11.90 10.99
C THR A 7 -3.28 -11.43 10.66
N PHE A 8 -3.15 -10.39 9.84
CA PHE A 8 -1.83 -9.90 9.42
C PHE A 8 -1.43 -8.59 10.10
N ARG A 9 -2.35 -7.84 10.70
CA ARG A 9 -1.99 -6.61 11.44
C ARG A 9 -1.21 -6.89 12.72
N GLN A 10 -1.57 -7.96 13.44
CA GLN A 10 -0.92 -8.36 14.70
C GLN A 10 -0.50 -9.84 14.73
N GLY A 11 -1.14 -10.71 13.94
CA GLY A 11 -0.80 -12.13 13.90
C GLY A 11 0.39 -12.48 12.99
N ALA A 12 0.81 -11.58 12.08
CA ALA A 12 1.78 -11.91 11.03
C ALA A 12 3.11 -12.45 11.58
N GLN A 13 3.62 -11.93 12.70
CA GLN A 13 4.89 -12.42 13.26
C GLN A 13 4.78 -13.86 13.76
N ILE A 14 3.67 -14.21 14.42
CA ILE A 14 3.40 -15.58 14.87
C ILE A 14 3.16 -16.49 13.66
N LEU A 15 2.35 -16.04 12.70
CA LEU A 15 1.98 -16.80 11.51
C LEU A 15 3.16 -17.05 10.59
N ALA A 16 4.11 -16.12 10.46
CA ALA A 16 5.33 -16.35 9.71
C ALA A 16 6.16 -17.49 10.30
N SER A 17 6.15 -17.66 11.62
CA SER A 17 6.85 -18.77 12.29
C SER A 17 6.05 -20.05 12.37
N ARG A 18 4.73 -19.97 12.32
CA ARG A 18 3.81 -21.09 12.52
C ARG A 18 2.59 -20.95 11.57
N PRO A 19 2.79 -21.05 10.24
CA PRO A 19 1.74 -20.79 9.26
C PRO A 19 0.56 -21.76 9.37
N TRP A 20 0.78 -22.97 9.89
CA TRP A 20 -0.27 -23.97 10.14
C TRP A 20 -1.31 -23.53 11.20
N LEU A 21 -1.07 -22.45 11.95
CA LEU A 21 -2.08 -21.88 12.85
C LEU A 21 -3.15 -21.08 12.09
N LEU A 22 -2.86 -20.61 10.88
CA LEU A 22 -3.75 -19.73 10.10
C LEU A 22 -5.15 -20.33 9.86
N PRO A 23 -5.32 -21.59 9.39
CA PRO A 23 -6.64 -22.11 9.08
C PRO A 23 -7.57 -22.15 10.31
N LYS A 24 -7.03 -22.57 11.47
CA LYS A 24 -7.81 -22.62 12.71
C LYS A 24 -8.08 -21.22 13.27
N MET A 25 -7.11 -20.30 13.17
CA MET A 25 -7.33 -18.88 13.50
C MET A 25 -8.45 -18.28 12.66
N MET A 26 -8.41 -18.45 11.33
CA MET A 26 -9.45 -17.93 10.42
C MET A 26 -10.83 -18.52 10.73
N ARG A 27 -10.90 -19.84 10.97
CA ARG A 27 -12.16 -20.47 11.38
C ARG A 27 -12.72 -19.87 12.67
N ILE A 28 -11.85 -19.60 13.66
CA ILE A 28 -12.25 -18.97 14.92
C ILE A 28 -12.73 -17.53 14.69
N GLN A 29 -11.99 -16.73 13.92
CA GLN A 29 -12.36 -15.34 13.63
C GLN A 29 -13.70 -15.27 12.88
N ILE A 30 -13.86 -16.02 11.78
CA ILE A 30 -15.09 -16.04 10.97
C ILE A 30 -16.29 -16.47 11.82
N LYS A 31 -16.15 -17.53 12.63
CA LYS A 31 -17.23 -17.96 13.53
C LYS A 31 -17.59 -16.92 14.59
N SER A 32 -16.59 -16.27 15.19
CA SER A 32 -16.77 -15.23 16.22
C SER A 32 -17.39 -13.95 15.64
N LEU A 33 -17.09 -13.66 14.36
CA LEU A 33 -17.70 -12.59 13.59
C LEU A 33 -19.19 -12.86 13.35
N MET A 34 -19.54 -14.08 12.94
CA MET A 34 -20.92 -14.46 12.61
C MET A 34 -21.85 -14.46 13.82
N THR A 35 -21.46 -15.06 14.94
CA THR A 35 -22.34 -15.16 16.13
C THR A 35 -21.58 -15.03 17.43
N GLU A 36 -22.22 -14.42 18.44
CA GLU A 36 -21.69 -14.33 19.80
C GLU A 36 -21.59 -15.69 20.49
N LYS A 37 -22.53 -16.61 20.24
CA LYS A 37 -22.47 -17.98 20.76
C LYS A 37 -21.15 -18.67 20.41
N TRP A 38 -20.76 -18.62 19.13
CA TRP A 38 -19.49 -19.19 18.70
C TRP A 38 -18.29 -18.45 19.28
N ALA A 39 -18.40 -17.13 19.49
CA ALA A 39 -17.33 -16.35 20.10
C ALA A 39 -17.08 -16.76 21.56
N LEU A 40 -18.14 -16.94 22.35
CA LEU A 40 -18.05 -17.41 23.74
C LEU A 40 -17.47 -18.83 23.81
N GLN A 41 -17.96 -19.73 22.96
CA GLN A 41 -17.42 -21.09 22.87
C GLN A 41 -15.93 -21.11 22.49
N ALA A 42 -15.51 -20.25 21.56
CA ALA A 42 -14.10 -20.15 21.20
C ALA A 42 -13.25 -19.65 22.37
N ASP A 43 -13.72 -18.64 23.10
CA ASP A 43 -13.02 -18.10 24.28
C ASP A 43 -12.85 -19.16 25.38
N ASP A 44 -13.91 -19.92 25.70
CA ASP A 44 -13.86 -21.03 26.65
C ASP A 44 -12.82 -22.09 26.23
N VAL A 45 -12.84 -22.48 24.96
CA VAL A 45 -11.89 -23.46 24.39
C VAL A 45 -10.45 -22.93 24.45
N ILE A 46 -10.23 -21.64 24.16
CA ILE A 46 -8.90 -21.03 24.20
C ILE A 46 -8.36 -20.98 25.63
N LYS A 47 -9.19 -20.57 26.59
CA LYS A 47 -8.84 -20.50 28.02
C LYS A 47 -8.60 -21.89 28.62
N ALA A 48 -9.29 -22.91 28.12
CA ALA A 48 -9.12 -24.30 28.51
C ALA A 48 -7.97 -25.03 27.78
N MET A 49 -7.31 -24.40 26.81
CA MET A 49 -6.35 -25.10 25.94
C MET A 49 -5.10 -25.59 26.70
N THR A 50 -4.76 -26.86 26.48
CA THR A 50 -3.60 -27.54 27.07
C THR A 50 -2.67 -28.11 25.99
N ASN A 51 -1.38 -28.25 26.30
CA ASN A 51 -0.43 -28.95 25.45
C ASN A 51 0.63 -29.63 26.33
N GLY A 52 0.50 -30.94 26.58
CA GLY A 52 1.39 -31.65 27.50
C GLY A 52 1.39 -31.01 28.89
N PRO A 53 2.56 -30.64 29.46
CA PRO A 53 2.66 -30.09 30.82
C PRO A 53 2.24 -28.60 30.92
N THR A 54 1.90 -27.95 29.80
CA THR A 54 1.53 -26.52 29.78
C THR A 54 0.06 -26.31 29.44
N SER A 55 -0.45 -25.14 29.81
CA SER A 55 -1.82 -24.71 29.51
C SER A 55 -1.88 -23.20 29.31
N THR A 56 -2.95 -22.73 28.67
CA THR A 56 -3.25 -21.29 28.59
C THR A 56 -3.40 -20.69 30.00
N LYS A 57 -3.98 -21.44 30.96
CA LYS A 57 -4.09 -21.00 32.36
C LYS A 57 -2.72 -20.75 33.00
N LEU A 58 -1.76 -21.64 32.78
CA LEU A 58 -0.38 -21.45 33.23
C LEU A 58 0.25 -20.22 32.56
N GLY A 59 -0.01 -20.01 31.27
CA GLY A 59 0.41 -18.79 30.57
C GLY A 59 -0.12 -17.53 31.23
N ILE A 60 -1.42 -17.48 31.54
CA ILE A 60 -2.06 -16.33 32.21
C ILE A 60 -1.40 -16.07 33.57
N GLN A 61 -1.09 -17.11 34.35
CA GLN A 61 -0.38 -16.99 35.63
C GLN A 61 1.01 -16.35 35.48
N HIS A 62 1.66 -16.54 34.33
CA HIS A 62 2.95 -15.95 33.99
C HIS A 62 2.86 -14.65 33.18
N GLY A 63 1.66 -14.08 33.00
CA GLY A 63 1.46 -12.79 32.34
C GLY A 63 1.14 -12.87 30.85
N LEU A 64 0.70 -14.01 30.33
CA LEU A 64 0.17 -14.11 28.97
C LEU A 64 -1.13 -13.31 28.87
N ASP A 65 -1.21 -12.42 27.88
CA ASP A 65 -2.41 -11.62 27.63
C ASP A 65 -3.46 -12.44 26.88
N ILE A 66 -4.39 -13.02 27.62
CA ILE A 66 -5.67 -13.50 27.09
C ILE A 66 -6.73 -12.49 27.47
N LEU A 67 -7.37 -11.91 26.46
CA LEU A 67 -8.25 -10.75 26.60
C LEU A 67 -9.72 -11.14 26.52
N ASP A 68 -10.58 -10.33 27.11
CA ASP A 68 -12.03 -10.56 27.06
C ASP A 68 -12.64 -9.58 26.05
N PHE A 69 -13.39 -10.09 25.08
CA PHE A 69 -14.26 -9.23 24.29
C PHE A 69 -15.41 -8.75 25.19
N GLY A 70 -15.71 -7.45 25.18
CA GLY A 70 -16.71 -6.88 26.08
C GLY A 70 -16.22 -6.59 27.52
N GLY A 71 -14.94 -6.81 27.82
CA GLY A 71 -14.35 -6.57 29.15
C GLY A 71 -14.62 -5.16 29.70
N ARG A 72 -14.79 -5.07 31.03
CA ARG A 72 -14.97 -3.79 31.73
C ARG A 72 -13.65 -3.04 31.92
N ALA A 73 -12.52 -3.73 32.12
CA ALA A 73 -11.22 -3.07 32.27
C ALA A 73 -10.63 -2.67 30.91
N LEU A 74 -10.32 -1.39 30.69
CA LEU A 74 -9.72 -0.89 29.44
C LEU A 74 -8.37 -1.58 29.11
N SER A 75 -7.61 -1.99 30.13
CA SER A 75 -6.35 -2.72 29.96
C SER A 75 -6.52 -4.12 29.38
N LYS A 76 -7.72 -4.69 29.50
CA LYS A 76 -8.11 -6.02 29.01
C LYS A 76 -8.79 -5.99 27.63
N LEU A 77 -8.88 -4.82 27.00
CA LEU A 77 -9.37 -4.67 25.63
C LEU A 77 -8.21 -4.69 24.63
N GLU A 78 -8.53 -4.97 23.37
CA GLU A 78 -7.60 -4.77 22.26
C GLU A 78 -7.52 -3.28 21.90
N GLU A 79 -6.31 -2.79 21.59
CA GLU A 79 -6.08 -1.37 21.31
C GLU A 79 -6.79 -0.88 20.03
N SER A 80 -7.15 -1.79 19.14
CA SER A 80 -7.98 -1.49 17.95
C SER A 80 -9.44 -1.20 18.32
N PHE A 81 -9.90 -1.59 19.52
CA PHE A 81 -11.27 -1.41 20.02
C PHE A 81 -11.29 -0.77 21.43
N PRO A 82 -10.75 0.45 21.61
CA PRO A 82 -10.58 1.04 22.94
C PRO A 82 -11.87 1.64 23.51
N SER A 83 -12.88 1.92 22.66
CA SER A 83 -14.08 2.66 23.05
C SER A 83 -15.24 1.73 23.41
N ARG A 84 -15.82 1.96 24.59
CA ARG A 84 -17.06 1.30 25.02
C ARG A 84 -18.28 1.80 24.24
N LEU A 85 -18.32 3.08 23.89
CA LEU A 85 -19.42 3.66 23.11
C LEU A 85 -19.45 3.12 21.68
N ALA A 86 -18.28 2.92 21.06
CA ALA A 86 -18.19 2.39 19.70
C ALA A 86 -18.73 0.96 19.57
N ARG A 87 -18.82 0.18 20.67
CA ARG A 87 -19.40 -1.16 20.65
C ARG A 87 -20.90 -1.17 20.33
N ASN A 88 -21.61 -0.08 20.63
CA ASN A 88 -23.04 0.03 20.35
C ASN A 88 -23.31 0.28 18.85
N ILE A 89 -22.28 0.55 18.05
CA ILE A 89 -22.39 0.71 16.60
C ILE A 89 -22.54 -0.68 15.95
N PRO A 90 -23.57 -0.90 15.12
CA PRO A 90 -23.78 -2.18 14.45
C PRO A 90 -22.55 -2.71 13.71
N GLY A 91 -22.17 -3.95 14.04
CA GLY A 91 -21.04 -4.66 13.44
C GLY A 91 -19.68 -4.46 14.13
N ILE A 92 -19.43 -3.34 14.82
CA ILE A 92 -18.15 -3.14 15.53
C ILE A 92 -17.94 -4.20 16.61
N HIS A 93 -18.99 -4.53 17.36
CA HIS A 93 -18.91 -5.59 18.35
C HIS A 93 -18.66 -6.98 17.73
N ARG A 94 -19.12 -7.23 16.49
CA ARG A 94 -18.80 -8.49 15.77
C ARG A 94 -17.31 -8.56 15.44
N SER A 95 -16.77 -7.46 14.90
CA SER A 95 -15.35 -7.29 14.59
C SER A 95 -14.47 -7.44 15.84
N GLU A 96 -14.85 -6.83 16.97
CA GLU A 96 -14.12 -6.95 18.25
C GLU A 96 -13.97 -8.42 18.67
N ARG A 97 -15.06 -9.19 18.65
CA ARG A 97 -15.02 -10.61 19.02
C ARG A 97 -14.14 -11.42 18.08
N ALA A 98 -14.24 -11.18 16.77
CA ALA A 98 -13.41 -11.83 15.78
C ALA A 98 -11.93 -11.55 16.03
N PHE A 99 -11.58 -10.28 16.20
CA PHE A 99 -10.23 -9.80 16.43
C PHE A 99 -9.62 -10.40 17.72
N VAL A 100 -10.35 -10.30 18.84
CA VAL A 100 -9.92 -10.81 20.15
C VAL A 100 -9.72 -12.32 20.12
N ASN A 101 -10.70 -13.09 19.64
CA ASN A 101 -10.61 -14.55 19.67
C ASN A 101 -9.53 -15.09 18.73
N GLY A 102 -9.35 -14.47 17.55
CA GLY A 102 -8.26 -14.83 16.64
C GLY A 102 -6.89 -14.69 17.29
N LEU A 103 -6.63 -13.54 17.93
CA LEU A 103 -5.36 -13.28 18.59
C LEU A 103 -5.17 -14.06 19.88
N ASN A 104 -6.22 -14.22 20.69
CA ASN A 104 -6.16 -15.08 21.87
C ASN A 104 -5.80 -16.51 21.50
N TYR A 105 -6.37 -17.04 20.41
CA TYR A 105 -5.99 -18.36 19.89
C TYR A 105 -4.50 -18.40 19.51
N LEU A 106 -4.01 -17.42 18.75
CA LEU A 106 -2.58 -17.36 18.40
C LEU A 106 -1.69 -17.28 19.64
N ARG A 107 -2.01 -16.42 20.62
CA ARG A 107 -1.24 -16.27 21.86
C ARG A 107 -1.21 -17.57 22.65
N ALA A 108 -2.36 -18.19 22.84
CA ALA A 108 -2.49 -19.46 23.55
C ALA A 108 -1.69 -20.58 22.84
N ALA A 109 -1.80 -20.69 21.51
CA ALA A 109 -1.13 -21.73 20.73
C ALA A 109 0.39 -21.53 20.72
N GLN A 110 0.82 -20.28 20.54
CA GLN A 110 2.21 -19.87 20.53
C GLN A 110 2.87 -20.06 21.92
N TRP A 111 2.15 -19.70 22.99
CA TRP A 111 2.56 -19.98 24.37
C TRP A 111 2.77 -21.48 24.59
N ASN A 112 1.77 -22.29 24.24
CA ASN A 112 1.82 -23.73 24.45
C ASN A 112 2.95 -24.40 23.63
N ALA A 113 3.27 -23.86 22.45
CA ALA A 113 4.35 -24.36 21.61
C ALA A 113 5.75 -24.05 22.16
N ILE A 114 5.95 -22.90 22.81
CA ILE A 114 7.27 -22.51 23.37
C ILE A 114 7.44 -23.02 24.80
N SER A 115 6.42 -22.86 25.63
CA SER A 115 6.51 -23.16 27.07
C SER A 115 6.54 -24.66 27.34
N GLY A 116 5.92 -25.51 26.52
CA GLY A 116 5.92 -26.97 26.72
C GLY A 116 7.35 -27.54 26.82
N PRO A 117 8.20 -27.36 25.79
CA PRO A 117 9.60 -27.77 25.86
C PRO A 117 10.39 -27.07 26.97
N ALA A 118 10.07 -25.82 27.29
CA ALA A 118 10.75 -25.09 28.36
C ALA A 118 10.45 -25.69 29.74
N VAL A 119 9.18 -25.99 30.04
CA VAL A 119 8.75 -26.66 31.27
C VAL A 119 9.40 -28.04 31.38
N ALA A 120 9.38 -28.83 30.30
CA ALA A 120 10.02 -30.14 30.28
C ALA A 120 11.54 -30.08 30.55
N ALA A 121 12.19 -28.98 30.15
CA ALA A 121 13.60 -28.71 30.40
C ALA A 121 13.88 -28.03 31.77
N GLY A 122 12.88 -27.92 32.66
CA GLY A 122 13.06 -27.33 33.99
C GLY A 122 13.16 -25.81 34.01
N ALA A 123 12.55 -25.11 33.05
CA ALA A 123 12.59 -23.65 32.98
C ALA A 123 11.99 -22.99 34.25
N SER A 124 12.72 -22.01 34.80
CA SER A 124 12.27 -21.23 35.96
C SER A 124 10.99 -20.44 35.70
N ALA A 125 10.29 -20.04 36.76
CA ALA A 125 9.14 -19.12 36.66
C ALA A 125 9.48 -17.80 35.93
N ARG A 126 10.70 -17.28 36.14
CA ARG A 126 11.20 -16.09 35.44
C ARG A 126 11.38 -16.34 33.94
N SER A 127 11.81 -17.55 33.59
CA SER A 127 11.92 -17.96 32.19
C SER A 127 10.54 -18.03 31.52
N LEU A 128 9.54 -18.57 32.23
CA LEU A 128 8.15 -18.65 31.77
C LEU A 128 7.51 -17.26 31.61
N GLN A 129 7.74 -16.34 32.54
CA GLN A 129 7.33 -14.93 32.40
C GLN A 129 7.94 -14.27 31.16
N GLY A 130 9.22 -14.53 30.89
CA GLY A 130 9.88 -14.04 29.68
C GLY A 130 9.24 -14.59 28.39
N ILE A 131 8.83 -15.86 28.39
CA ILE A 131 8.12 -16.47 27.26
C ILE A 131 6.75 -15.83 27.08
N ALA A 132 5.98 -15.63 28.14
CA ALA A 132 4.67 -14.98 28.07
C ALA A 132 4.79 -13.56 27.48
N ARG A 133 5.77 -12.79 27.96
CA ARG A 133 6.10 -11.46 27.43
C ARG A 133 6.47 -11.49 25.95
N LEU A 134 7.29 -12.45 25.52
CA LEU A 134 7.61 -12.64 24.10
C LEU A 134 6.35 -12.86 23.27
N VAL A 135 5.45 -13.74 23.71
CA VAL A 135 4.21 -14.03 22.99
C VAL A 135 3.30 -12.79 22.90
N ASN A 136 3.19 -12.02 23.97
CA ASN A 136 2.45 -10.75 23.96
C ASN A 136 3.07 -9.77 22.95
N VAL A 137 4.39 -9.59 22.97
CA VAL A 137 5.11 -8.72 22.02
C VAL A 137 4.95 -9.19 20.57
N MET A 138 5.09 -10.49 20.29
CA MET A 138 4.91 -11.05 18.94
C MET A 138 3.47 -10.92 18.42
N SER A 139 2.49 -10.66 19.29
CA SER A 139 1.09 -10.45 18.94
C SER A 139 0.65 -9.00 19.10
N GLY A 140 1.61 -8.06 19.08
CA GLY A 140 1.33 -6.62 19.07
C GLY A 140 1.05 -5.99 20.44
N ARG A 141 1.34 -6.68 21.55
CA ARG A 141 1.10 -6.20 22.92
C ARG A 141 2.39 -5.95 23.67
N GLY A 142 3.10 -4.91 23.27
CA GLY A 142 4.29 -4.44 23.98
C GLY A 142 3.97 -3.84 25.35
N GLU A 143 4.99 -3.80 26.21
CA GLU A 143 4.89 -3.16 27.52
C GLU A 143 5.27 -1.67 27.43
N LEU A 144 4.49 -0.79 28.03
CA LEU A 144 4.78 0.64 28.11
C LEU A 144 5.83 0.98 29.18
N GLY A 145 6.17 0.03 30.07
CA GLY A 145 7.14 0.26 31.16
C GLY A 145 6.74 1.45 32.04
N PRO A 146 7.66 2.40 32.33
CA PRO A 146 7.36 3.60 33.12
C PRO A 146 6.27 4.50 32.54
N LEU A 147 5.98 4.40 31.24
CA LEU A 147 4.93 5.16 30.57
C LEU A 147 3.53 4.57 30.81
N SER A 148 3.43 3.40 31.46
CA SER A 148 2.16 2.76 31.79
C SER A 148 1.24 3.65 32.66
N GLN A 149 1.81 4.51 33.51
CA GLN A 149 1.07 5.50 34.30
C GLN A 149 0.31 6.51 33.42
N PHE A 150 0.80 6.76 32.22
CA PHE A 150 0.16 7.61 31.22
C PHE A 150 -0.65 6.80 30.21
N GLY A 151 -0.82 5.49 30.39
CA GLY A 151 -1.50 4.60 29.45
C GLY A 151 -2.87 5.10 28.97
N PRO A 152 -3.78 5.54 29.86
CA PRO A 152 -5.07 6.11 29.44
C PRO A 152 -4.92 7.38 28.58
N PHE A 153 -3.94 8.23 28.88
CA PHE A 153 -3.64 9.45 28.13
C PHE A 153 -2.98 9.15 26.78
N LEU A 154 -2.00 8.25 26.76
CA LEU A 154 -1.32 7.78 25.55
C LEU A 154 -2.29 7.05 24.61
N ASN A 155 -3.23 6.27 25.11
CA ASN A 155 -4.28 5.66 24.28
C ASN A 155 -5.26 6.70 23.71
N THR A 156 -5.39 7.86 24.37
CA THR A 156 -6.23 8.97 23.90
C THR A 156 -5.51 9.81 22.85
N LEU A 157 -4.17 9.89 22.90
CA LEU A 157 -3.37 10.72 22.00
C LEU A 157 -2.64 9.94 20.91
N MET A 158 -2.36 8.66 21.10
CA MET A 158 -1.63 7.81 20.16
C MET A 158 -2.46 6.61 19.74
N PHE A 159 -2.39 6.27 18.45
CA PHE A 159 -3.03 5.08 17.92
C PHE A 159 -2.17 3.82 18.20
N SER A 160 -2.72 2.88 18.97
CA SER A 160 -2.13 1.57 19.31
C SER A 160 -0.69 1.63 19.88
N PRO A 161 -0.48 2.26 21.06
CA PRO A 161 0.86 2.44 21.61
C PRO A 161 1.57 1.13 21.99
N LYS A 162 0.87 0.10 22.50
CA LYS A 162 1.51 -1.21 22.76
C LYS A 162 1.96 -1.89 21.48
N LEU A 163 1.21 -1.72 20.38
CA LEU A 163 1.63 -2.23 19.06
C LEU A 163 2.92 -1.54 18.59
N GLN A 164 3.06 -0.22 18.77
CA GLN A 164 4.31 0.46 18.43
C GLN A 164 5.45 -0.04 19.32
N MET A 165 5.24 -0.17 20.63
CA MET A 165 6.26 -0.69 21.54
C MET A 165 6.68 -2.12 21.21
N ALA A 166 5.75 -2.98 20.80
CA ALA A 166 6.04 -4.34 20.37
C ALA A 166 7.08 -4.39 19.24
N LYS A 167 7.02 -3.44 18.29
CA LYS A 167 7.95 -3.37 17.16
C LYS A 167 9.39 -3.11 17.56
N PHE A 168 9.60 -2.36 18.65
CA PHE A 168 10.95 -2.11 19.20
C PHE A 168 11.38 -3.23 20.15
N GLN A 169 10.44 -3.76 20.94
CA GLN A 169 10.72 -4.78 21.93
C GLN A 169 11.09 -6.13 21.29
N LEU A 170 10.48 -6.51 20.16
CA LEU A 170 10.77 -7.80 19.53
C LEU A 170 12.24 -7.91 19.07
N PRO A 171 12.83 -6.94 18.34
CA PRO A 171 14.27 -6.93 18.07
C PRO A 171 15.13 -6.88 19.35
N ALA A 172 14.74 -6.07 20.35
CA ALA A 172 15.49 -5.98 21.60
C ALA A 172 15.54 -7.32 22.37
N MET A 173 14.54 -8.19 22.20
CA MET A 173 14.52 -9.52 22.80
C MET A 173 15.61 -10.48 22.26
N LEU A 174 16.29 -10.13 21.16
CA LEU A 174 17.51 -10.82 20.73
C LEU A 174 18.64 -10.73 21.77
N LEU A 175 18.61 -9.71 22.63
CA LEU A 175 19.57 -9.52 23.72
C LEU A 175 19.10 -10.14 25.04
N SER A 176 17.95 -10.84 25.04
CA SER A 176 17.41 -11.46 26.25
C SER A 176 18.37 -12.48 26.83
N LYS A 177 18.56 -12.43 28.16
CA LYS A 177 19.31 -13.45 28.91
C LYS A 177 18.58 -14.81 28.95
N ASN A 178 17.27 -14.81 28.72
CA ASN A 178 16.48 -16.03 28.65
C ASN A 178 16.68 -16.71 27.27
N PRO A 179 17.28 -17.91 27.21
CA PRO A 179 17.60 -18.56 25.94
C PRO A 179 16.37 -18.93 25.12
N TYR A 180 15.25 -19.29 25.75
CA TYR A 180 13.99 -19.59 25.06
C TYR A 180 13.45 -18.35 24.35
N VAL A 181 13.49 -17.20 25.04
CA VAL A 181 13.05 -15.92 24.48
C VAL A 181 13.94 -15.49 23.33
N ARG A 182 15.26 -15.48 23.54
CA ARG A 182 16.22 -15.06 22.51
C ARG A 182 16.10 -15.92 21.25
N LYS A 183 16.02 -17.25 21.41
CA LYS A 183 15.91 -18.20 20.30
C LYS A 183 14.60 -18.03 19.52
N GLU A 184 13.47 -17.90 20.22
CA GLU A 184 12.18 -17.73 19.54
C GLU A 184 12.01 -16.33 18.95
N ALA A 185 12.57 -15.27 19.55
CA ALA A 185 12.61 -13.94 18.94
C ALA A 185 13.42 -13.94 17.64
N ALA A 186 14.60 -14.58 17.64
CA ALA A 186 15.42 -14.72 16.44
C ALA A 186 14.69 -15.50 15.33
N ARG A 187 14.12 -16.67 15.68
CA ARG A 187 13.29 -17.46 14.76
C ARG A 187 12.12 -16.64 14.22
N GLY A 188 11.42 -15.92 15.09
CA GLY A 188 10.32 -15.03 14.77
C GLY A 188 10.67 -14.00 13.70
N LEU A 189 11.75 -13.25 13.94
CA LEU A 189 12.21 -12.19 13.05
C LEU A 189 12.73 -12.74 11.72
N VAL A 190 13.55 -13.79 11.75
CA VAL A 190 14.07 -14.41 10.51
C VAL A 190 12.94 -14.95 9.65
N ASN A 191 11.98 -15.67 10.26
CA ASN A 191 10.84 -16.19 9.51
C ASN A 191 9.94 -15.07 8.99
N PHE A 192 9.73 -14.00 9.76
CA PHE A 192 8.94 -12.85 9.33
C PHE A 192 9.58 -12.12 8.14
N ILE A 193 10.88 -11.85 8.20
CA ILE A 193 11.64 -11.23 7.11
C ILE A 193 11.62 -12.16 5.88
N GLY A 194 11.92 -13.44 6.07
CA GLY A 194 11.96 -14.43 4.99
C GLY A 194 10.61 -14.63 4.31
N ALA A 195 9.52 -14.75 5.08
CA ALA A 195 8.18 -14.89 4.54
C ALA A 195 7.73 -13.63 3.78
N GLY A 196 7.96 -12.43 4.34
CA GLY A 196 7.63 -11.18 3.66
C GLY A 196 8.43 -11.00 2.36
N ALA A 197 9.74 -11.29 2.38
CA ALA A 197 10.58 -11.24 1.20
C ALA A 197 10.12 -12.24 0.13
N ALA A 198 9.77 -13.47 0.52
CA ALA A 198 9.25 -14.48 -0.40
C ALA A 198 7.94 -14.04 -1.07
N VAL A 199 7.01 -13.44 -0.30
CA VAL A 199 5.76 -12.89 -0.85
C VAL A 199 6.05 -11.78 -1.87
N LEU A 200 6.88 -10.79 -1.51
CA LEU A 200 7.18 -9.66 -2.39
C LEU A 200 7.93 -10.10 -3.66
N THR A 201 8.92 -10.99 -3.53
CA THR A 201 9.65 -11.55 -4.68
C THR A 201 8.72 -12.36 -5.56
N GLY A 202 7.84 -13.19 -4.98
CA GLY A 202 6.86 -13.97 -5.75
C GLY A 202 5.90 -13.08 -6.54
N LEU A 203 5.38 -12.01 -5.93
CA LEU A 203 4.51 -11.04 -6.61
C LEU A 203 5.26 -10.27 -7.70
N LYS A 204 6.52 -9.89 -7.46
CA LYS A 204 7.37 -9.26 -8.48
C LYS A 204 7.62 -10.20 -9.66
N MET A 205 7.99 -11.46 -9.41
CA MET A 205 8.21 -12.47 -10.45
C MET A 205 6.94 -12.77 -11.26
N ALA A 206 5.77 -12.67 -10.64
CA ALA A 206 4.48 -12.79 -11.31
C ALA A 206 4.08 -11.52 -12.11
N GLY A 207 4.92 -10.49 -12.16
CA GLY A 207 4.67 -9.25 -12.91
C GLY A 207 3.63 -8.33 -12.26
N ILE A 208 3.25 -8.56 -11.00
CA ILE A 208 2.21 -7.78 -10.29
C ILE A 208 2.69 -6.37 -9.94
N GLY A 209 3.99 -6.17 -9.75
CA GLY A 209 4.53 -4.88 -9.37
C GLY A 209 6.00 -4.91 -9.01
N ASP A 210 6.50 -3.77 -8.53
CA ASP A 210 7.91 -3.58 -8.17
C ASP A 210 8.11 -3.26 -6.70
N VAL A 211 9.30 -3.58 -6.19
CA VAL A 211 9.69 -3.35 -4.79
C VAL A 211 10.81 -2.34 -4.75
N GLU A 212 10.62 -1.27 -3.98
CA GLU A 212 11.66 -0.28 -3.70
C GLU A 212 12.51 -0.71 -2.50
N LEU A 213 13.83 -0.64 -2.64
CA LEU A 213 14.80 -1.07 -1.63
C LEU A 213 15.56 0.09 -0.99
N ASP A 214 15.40 1.32 -1.50
CA ASP A 214 15.98 2.51 -0.89
C ASP A 214 15.16 2.95 0.34
N PRO A 215 15.72 2.91 1.56
CA PRO A 215 15.03 3.29 2.78
C PRO A 215 14.78 4.80 2.91
N ARG A 216 15.20 5.62 1.94
CA ARG A 216 14.84 7.04 1.85
C ARG A 216 13.51 7.25 1.10
N SER A 217 12.99 6.23 0.40
CA SER A 217 11.73 6.29 -0.34
C SER A 217 10.51 5.99 0.53
N SER A 218 9.36 6.62 0.24
CA SER A 218 8.06 6.29 0.84
C SER A 218 7.62 4.84 0.57
N ASP A 219 8.19 4.24 -0.47
CA ASP A 219 7.81 2.94 -1.01
C ASP A 219 8.73 1.83 -0.50
N PHE A 220 9.71 2.17 0.34
CA PHE A 220 10.69 1.24 0.88
C PHE A 220 10.07 -0.05 1.44
N GLY A 221 10.51 -1.18 0.89
CA GLY A 221 10.10 -2.52 1.23
C GLY A 221 8.68 -2.87 0.78
N LYS A 222 7.90 -1.95 0.20
CA LYS A 222 6.52 -2.22 -0.22
C LYS A 222 6.52 -2.68 -1.67
N LEU A 223 5.54 -3.51 -2.04
CA LEU A 223 5.24 -3.78 -3.44
C LEU A 223 4.35 -2.65 -3.96
N LYS A 224 4.81 -1.89 -4.94
CA LYS A 224 3.97 -0.99 -5.72
C LYS A 224 3.36 -1.75 -6.88
N ILE A 225 2.04 -1.79 -6.94
CA ILE A 225 1.33 -2.55 -7.96
C ILE A 225 1.45 -1.83 -9.31
N LYS A 226 1.74 -2.60 -10.35
CA LYS A 226 1.97 -2.11 -11.70
C LYS A 226 0.78 -1.26 -12.16
N ASP A 227 1.09 -0.12 -12.79
CA ASP A 227 0.11 0.82 -13.36
C ASP A 227 -0.86 1.49 -12.37
N THR A 228 -0.66 1.30 -11.05
CA THR A 228 -1.49 1.90 -9.99
C THR A 228 -0.67 2.74 -9.02
N ASP A 229 -1.36 3.54 -8.19
CA ASP A 229 -0.77 4.21 -7.02
C ASP A 229 -0.92 3.42 -5.70
N THR A 230 -1.22 2.13 -5.80
CA THR A 230 -1.42 1.27 -4.63
C THR A 230 -0.14 0.53 -4.23
N ARG A 231 0.12 0.49 -2.91
CA ARG A 231 1.22 -0.23 -2.30
C ARG A 231 0.75 -1.29 -1.31
N LEU A 232 1.37 -2.46 -1.37
CA LEU A 232 1.22 -3.53 -0.40
C LEU A 232 2.40 -3.54 0.59
N ASP A 233 2.10 -3.36 1.86
CA ASP A 233 3.03 -3.44 2.99
C ASP A 233 2.77 -4.73 3.79
N VAL A 234 3.61 -5.74 3.53
CA VAL A 234 3.59 -7.02 4.24
C VAL A 234 4.29 -6.98 5.60
N TRP A 235 4.90 -5.83 5.95
CA TRP A 235 5.77 -5.69 7.11
C TRP A 235 5.06 -5.18 8.35
N THR A 236 3.72 -5.13 8.37
CA THR A 236 2.93 -4.65 9.53
C THR A 236 3.35 -3.25 10.01
N GLY A 237 3.93 -2.44 9.11
CA GLY A 237 4.47 -1.11 9.39
C GLY A 237 5.84 -1.07 10.08
N TYR A 238 6.69 -2.11 9.96
CA TYR A 238 8.12 -2.02 10.26
C TYR A 238 8.88 -1.16 9.22
N SER A 239 8.47 -1.24 7.95
CA SER A 239 8.95 -0.42 6.83
C SER A 239 8.98 1.09 7.18
N GLN A 240 7.93 1.58 7.83
CA GLN A 240 7.76 2.98 8.24
C GLN A 240 8.82 3.43 9.24
N TRP A 241 9.16 2.57 10.21
CA TRP A 241 10.17 2.88 11.23
C TRP A 241 11.58 2.81 10.67
N LEU A 242 11.89 1.81 9.84
CA LEU A 242 13.18 1.71 9.17
C LEU A 242 13.44 2.92 8.25
N ARG A 243 12.44 3.30 7.46
CA ARG A 243 12.47 4.51 6.63
C ARG A 243 12.69 5.77 7.47
N PHE A 244 11.95 5.90 8.58
CA PHE A 244 12.10 7.04 9.49
C PHE A 244 13.53 7.18 10.02
N PHE A 245 14.12 6.09 10.52
CA PHE A 245 15.50 6.14 11.01
C PHE A 245 16.50 6.47 9.90
N ALA A 246 16.34 5.89 8.72
CA ALA A 246 17.19 6.20 7.56
C ALA A 246 17.11 7.68 7.17
N GLN A 247 15.91 8.24 7.12
CA GLN A 247 15.67 9.65 6.78
C GLN A 247 16.18 10.61 7.86
N VAL A 248 16.04 10.28 9.15
CA VAL A 248 16.55 11.11 10.25
C VAL A 248 18.08 11.10 10.27
N ILE A 249 18.70 9.92 10.14
CA ILE A 249 20.16 9.77 10.11
C ILE A 249 20.74 10.48 8.88
N GLY A 250 20.20 10.19 7.70
CA GLY A 250 20.68 10.70 6.43
C GLY A 250 20.30 12.15 6.12
N ALA A 251 19.24 12.69 6.72
CA ALA A 251 18.66 14.00 6.38
C ALA A 251 18.30 14.15 4.89
N GLU A 252 17.89 13.05 4.25
CA GLU A 252 17.54 12.97 2.83
C GLU A 252 16.27 12.16 2.62
N LYS A 253 15.49 12.51 1.59
CA LYS A 253 14.38 11.68 1.07
C LYS A 253 14.61 11.36 -0.40
N LYS A 254 14.05 10.24 -0.85
CA LYS A 254 13.85 9.96 -2.28
C LYS A 254 12.44 10.39 -2.66
N THR A 255 12.32 11.22 -3.68
CA THR A 255 11.05 11.66 -4.26
C THR A 255 10.46 10.59 -5.18
N ALA A 256 9.20 10.75 -5.56
CA ALA A 256 8.54 9.86 -6.52
C ALA A 256 9.24 9.84 -7.89
N SER A 257 9.89 10.94 -8.30
CA SER A 257 10.68 11.03 -9.53
C SER A 257 12.06 10.38 -9.42
N GLY A 258 12.40 9.81 -8.26
CA GLY A 258 13.69 9.15 -8.02
C GLY A 258 14.81 10.08 -7.56
N ASN A 259 14.57 11.39 -7.49
CA ASN A 259 15.56 12.36 -7.03
C ASN A 259 15.77 12.29 -5.52
N ILE A 260 17.02 12.44 -5.09
CA ILE A 260 17.36 12.59 -3.68
C ILE A 260 17.35 14.08 -3.34
N GLU A 261 16.57 14.44 -2.33
CA GLU A 261 16.43 15.81 -1.86
C GLU A 261 16.78 15.91 -0.37
N PRO A 262 17.40 17.03 0.06
CA PRO A 262 17.55 17.35 1.47
C PRO A 262 16.20 17.35 2.19
N LEU A 263 16.22 16.94 3.45
CA LEU A 263 15.03 16.76 4.27
C LEU A 263 15.25 17.31 5.67
N SER A 264 14.31 18.11 6.15
CA SER A 264 14.38 18.68 7.49
C SER A 264 14.06 17.60 8.54
N ARG A 265 14.99 17.36 9.48
CA ARG A 265 14.88 16.29 10.48
C ARG A 265 13.69 16.49 11.43
N ASP A 266 13.47 17.73 11.85
CA ASP A 266 12.33 18.16 12.66
C ASP A 266 11.00 17.89 11.94
N GLU A 267 10.91 18.16 10.64
CA GLU A 267 9.72 17.89 9.84
C GLU A 267 9.44 16.38 9.73
N VAL A 268 10.47 15.54 9.65
CA VAL A 268 10.34 14.07 9.65
C VAL A 268 9.85 13.54 10.99
N VAL A 269 10.43 14.03 12.10
CA VAL A 269 10.01 13.69 13.47
C VAL A 269 8.56 14.11 13.68
N PHE A 270 8.23 15.34 13.32
CA PHE A 270 6.87 15.87 13.45
C PHE A 270 5.87 15.03 12.65
N ARG A 271 6.14 14.77 11.36
CA ARG A 271 5.25 13.95 10.51
C ARG A 271 5.08 12.54 11.06
N MET A 272 6.14 11.93 11.57
CA MET A 272 6.04 10.61 12.20
C MET A 272 5.14 10.67 13.44
N MET A 273 5.33 11.64 14.34
CA MET A 273 4.48 11.81 15.53
C MET A 273 3.02 12.03 15.15
N GLN A 274 2.75 12.90 14.18
CA GLN A 274 1.41 13.16 13.65
C GLN A 274 0.76 11.89 13.10
N SER A 275 1.51 11.08 12.34
CA SER A 275 1.00 9.81 11.78
C SER A 275 0.65 8.76 12.84
N LYS A 276 1.10 8.95 14.08
CA LYS A 276 0.82 8.06 15.22
C LYS A 276 -0.19 8.67 16.20
N ALA A 277 -0.70 9.87 15.92
CA ALA A 277 -1.75 10.47 16.72
C ALA A 277 -3.03 9.61 16.65
N SER A 278 -3.82 9.61 17.72
CA SER A 278 -5.14 8.97 17.73
C SER A 278 -6.07 9.66 16.72
N PRO A 279 -7.16 9.02 16.25
CA PRO A 279 -8.12 9.67 15.35
C PRO A 279 -8.68 10.99 15.90
N ALA A 280 -8.85 11.11 17.22
CA ALA A 280 -9.32 12.33 17.88
C ALA A 280 -8.23 13.42 17.94
N ALA A 281 -6.98 13.04 18.21
CA ALA A 281 -5.85 13.99 18.18
C ALA A 281 -5.51 14.41 16.74
N GLY A 282 -5.58 13.48 15.80
CA GLY A 282 -5.48 13.72 14.36
C GLY A 282 -6.51 14.73 13.90
N LEU A 283 -7.79 14.54 14.25
CA LEU A 283 -8.85 15.51 13.97
C LEU A 283 -8.56 16.91 14.53
N LEU A 284 -8.01 17.01 15.74
CA LEU A 284 -7.66 18.31 16.33
C LEU A 284 -6.54 19.00 15.53
N VAL A 285 -5.51 18.24 15.13
CA VAL A 285 -4.39 18.76 14.32
C VAL A 285 -4.87 19.12 12.91
N ASP A 286 -5.70 18.27 12.31
CA ASP A 286 -6.32 18.49 11.02
C ASP A 286 -7.11 19.82 11.08
N ILE A 287 -8.02 20.00 12.05
CA ILE A 287 -8.83 21.23 12.22
C ILE A 287 -7.94 22.48 12.33
N LEU A 288 -6.85 22.40 13.08
CA LEU A 288 -5.91 23.52 13.21
C LEU A 288 -5.15 23.85 11.92
N ARG A 289 -4.94 22.86 11.04
CA ARG A 289 -4.26 23.03 9.74
C ARG A 289 -5.21 23.36 8.60
N GLY A 290 -6.50 23.06 8.73
CA GLY A 290 -7.47 23.20 7.65
C GLY A 290 -7.35 22.12 6.56
N GLU A 291 -6.45 21.16 6.72
CA GLU A 291 -6.21 20.02 5.83
C GLU A 291 -5.94 18.73 6.63
N ASP A 292 -6.33 17.57 6.09
CA ASP A 292 -6.08 16.26 6.71
C ASP A 292 -4.68 15.69 6.41
N PHE A 293 -4.36 14.52 6.95
CA PHE A 293 -3.06 13.86 6.76
C PHE A 293 -2.67 13.62 5.28
N MET A 294 -3.67 13.53 4.39
CA MET A 294 -3.47 13.32 2.96
C MET A 294 -3.47 14.65 2.17
N GLY A 295 -3.62 15.79 2.85
CA GLY A 295 -3.67 17.12 2.24
C GLY A 295 -5.07 17.53 1.75
N ARG A 296 -6.14 16.84 2.15
CA ARG A 296 -7.52 17.20 1.79
C ARG A 296 -8.00 18.34 2.67
N LYS A 297 -8.52 19.43 2.09
CA LYS A 297 -9.13 20.53 2.86
C LYS A 297 -10.32 20.02 3.67
N LEU A 298 -10.40 20.41 4.95
CA LEU A 298 -11.42 19.89 5.87
C LEU A 298 -12.80 20.49 5.69
N PHE A 299 -12.88 21.73 5.22
CA PHE A 299 -14.13 22.48 5.08
C PHE A 299 -14.26 23.00 3.66
N THR A 300 -14.93 22.24 2.81
CA THR A 300 -15.43 22.74 1.51
C THR A 300 -16.89 23.16 1.60
N ASP A 301 -17.73 22.52 2.44
CA ASP A 301 -19.12 22.94 2.78
C ASP A 301 -19.64 22.37 4.13
N THR A 302 -20.71 22.95 4.69
CA THR A 302 -21.30 22.63 6.02
C THR A 302 -21.87 21.22 6.17
N THR A 303 -22.06 20.48 5.08
CA THR A 303 -22.48 19.07 5.07
C THR A 303 -21.33 18.08 5.35
N GLY A 304 -20.07 18.48 5.09
CA GLY A 304 -18.90 17.59 5.21
C GLY A 304 -18.49 17.20 6.64
N ALA A 305 -19.01 17.89 7.67
CA ALA A 305 -18.65 17.61 9.06
C ALA A 305 -19.22 16.27 9.58
N LEU A 306 -20.40 15.86 9.09
CA LEU A 306 -21.01 14.57 9.44
C LEU A 306 -20.38 13.41 8.65
N ASP A 307 -19.99 13.64 7.40
CA ASP A 307 -19.25 12.66 6.58
C ASP A 307 -17.82 12.43 7.10
N GLN A 308 -17.14 13.47 7.58
CA GLN A 308 -15.85 13.37 8.27
C GLN A 308 -15.91 12.51 9.54
N ILE A 309 -17.03 12.58 10.27
CA ILE A 309 -17.28 11.73 11.45
C ILE A 309 -17.49 10.28 10.98
N GLY A 310 -18.36 10.05 9.99
CA GLY A 310 -18.60 8.72 9.41
C GLY A 310 -17.31 8.05 8.90
N ASN A 311 -16.54 8.76 8.08
CA ASN A 311 -15.29 8.26 7.49
C ASN A 311 -14.23 7.92 8.55
N ARG A 312 -14.10 8.70 9.63
CA ARG A 312 -13.15 8.41 10.72
C ARG A 312 -13.56 7.24 11.61
N PHE A 313 -14.85 6.86 11.63
CA PHE A 313 -15.36 5.68 12.33
C PHE A 313 -15.48 4.43 11.45
N LEU A 314 -15.35 4.56 10.12
CA LEU A 314 -15.16 3.41 9.24
C LEU A 314 -13.78 2.79 9.50
N PRO A 315 -13.67 1.46 9.61
CA PRO A 315 -12.38 0.78 9.66
C PRO A 315 -11.49 1.26 8.50
N LEU A 316 -10.21 1.53 8.78
CA LEU A 316 -9.25 2.03 7.78
C LEU A 316 -9.24 1.20 6.49
N PHE A 317 -9.38 -0.13 6.58
CA PHE A 317 -9.42 -0.98 5.37
C PHE A 317 -10.64 -0.72 4.47
N ILE A 318 -11.79 -0.29 5.03
CA ILE A 318 -12.98 0.06 4.24
C ILE A 318 -12.73 1.37 3.51
N GLN A 319 -12.04 2.32 4.17
CA GLN A 319 -11.62 3.57 3.55
C GLN A 319 -10.60 3.28 2.45
N ASP A 320 -9.54 2.51 2.73
CA ASP A 320 -8.52 2.15 1.75
C ASP A 320 -9.12 1.39 0.56
N MET A 321 -10.13 0.54 0.79
CA MET A 321 -10.85 -0.18 -0.27
C MET A 321 -11.74 0.74 -1.09
N TYR A 322 -12.44 1.68 -0.45
CA TYR A 322 -13.23 2.70 -1.16
C TYR A 322 -12.33 3.59 -2.00
N ASP A 323 -11.27 4.15 -1.41
CA ASP A 323 -10.28 4.99 -2.09
C ASP A 323 -9.61 4.24 -3.25
N ALA A 324 -9.32 2.93 -3.10
CA ALA A 324 -8.78 2.12 -4.18
C ALA A 324 -9.81 1.86 -5.29
N MET A 325 -11.08 1.61 -4.95
CA MET A 325 -12.16 1.41 -5.91
C MET A 325 -12.48 2.69 -6.69
N GLU A 326 -12.57 3.83 -6.02
CA GLU A 326 -12.76 5.14 -6.64
C GLU A 326 -11.61 5.48 -7.60
N GLN A 327 -10.38 5.04 -7.29
CA GLN A 327 -9.21 5.35 -8.11
C GLN A 327 -8.97 4.39 -9.27
N GLU A 328 -9.16 3.09 -9.04
CA GLU A 328 -8.73 2.00 -9.93
C GLU A 328 -9.88 1.04 -10.31
N GLY A 329 -11.13 1.37 -9.99
CA GLY A 329 -12.32 0.57 -10.28
C GLY A 329 -12.29 -0.82 -9.64
N LEU A 330 -12.78 -1.83 -10.38
CA LEU A 330 -12.80 -3.23 -9.92
C LEU A 330 -11.40 -3.77 -9.57
N LEU A 331 -10.36 -3.30 -10.27
CA LEU A 331 -8.97 -3.67 -9.97
C LEU A 331 -8.57 -3.17 -8.57
N GLY A 332 -8.98 -1.96 -8.21
CA GLY A 332 -8.82 -1.39 -6.87
C GLY A 332 -9.44 -2.24 -5.76
N ALA A 333 -10.67 -2.75 -5.98
CA ALA A 333 -11.34 -3.66 -5.03
C ALA A 333 -10.54 -4.94 -4.78
N VAL A 334 -10.05 -5.57 -5.85
CA VAL A 334 -9.25 -6.81 -5.78
C VAL A 334 -7.93 -6.54 -5.05
N VAL A 335 -7.28 -5.43 -5.40
CA VAL A 335 -5.99 -5.00 -4.85
C VAL A 335 -6.09 -4.62 -3.36
N ALA A 336 -7.20 -4.03 -2.93
CA ALA A 336 -7.41 -3.66 -1.54
C ALA A 336 -7.93 -4.82 -0.67
N SER A 337 -8.43 -5.90 -1.28
CA SER A 337 -8.96 -7.07 -0.56
C SER A 337 -8.00 -7.70 0.49
N PRO A 338 -6.66 -7.71 0.32
CA PRO A 338 -5.75 -8.16 1.37
C PRO A 338 -5.83 -7.30 2.65
N GLY A 339 -6.25 -6.04 2.53
CA GLY A 339 -6.48 -5.11 3.64
C GLY A 339 -7.53 -5.61 4.63
N PHE A 340 -8.53 -6.37 4.17
CA PHE A 340 -9.52 -7.03 5.03
C PHE A 340 -8.88 -8.02 6.03
N LEU A 341 -7.77 -8.65 5.64
CA LEU A 341 -6.98 -9.53 6.50
C LEU A 341 -5.86 -8.79 7.24
N GLY A 342 -5.74 -7.47 7.05
CA GLY A 342 -4.82 -6.61 7.77
C GLY A 342 -3.43 -6.51 7.15
N VAL A 343 -3.28 -6.91 5.88
CA VAL A 343 -2.13 -6.50 5.08
C VAL A 343 -2.20 -4.99 4.90
N GLY A 344 -1.08 -4.27 5.04
CA GLY A 344 -1.10 -2.84 4.82
C GLY A 344 -1.34 -2.55 3.34
N VAL A 345 -2.44 -1.89 3.01
CA VAL A 345 -2.70 -1.36 1.67
C VAL A 345 -2.67 0.16 1.80
N VAL A 346 -1.90 0.83 0.93
CA VAL A 346 -1.84 2.28 0.90
C VAL A 346 -1.99 2.73 -0.54
N THR A 347 -3.07 3.45 -0.82
CA THR A 347 -3.34 4.05 -2.12
C THR A 347 -3.25 5.56 -1.98
N TYR A 348 -2.37 6.21 -2.76
CA TYR A 348 -2.28 7.67 -2.73
C TYR A 348 -3.28 8.26 -3.72
N LEU A 349 -4.13 9.16 -3.23
CA LEU A 349 -5.07 9.93 -4.05
C LEU A 349 -4.34 10.57 -5.24
N ASN A 350 -4.71 10.10 -6.42
CA ASN A 350 -4.15 10.55 -7.67
C ASN A 350 -4.84 11.83 -8.13
N GLU A 351 -4.06 12.89 -8.37
CA GLU A 351 -4.52 14.14 -8.97
C GLU A 351 -5.22 13.92 -10.32
N PHE A 352 -4.85 12.85 -11.04
CA PHE A 352 -5.53 12.41 -12.25
C PHE A 352 -6.96 11.93 -12.00
N SER A 353 -7.24 11.20 -10.93
CA SER A 353 -8.62 10.77 -10.63
C SER A 353 -9.51 11.94 -10.25
N ARG A 354 -9.01 12.84 -9.39
CA ARG A 354 -9.73 14.08 -9.09
C ARG A 354 -10.04 14.90 -10.35
N ILE A 355 -9.07 15.03 -11.26
CA ILE A 355 -9.24 15.77 -12.51
C ILE A 355 -10.21 15.06 -13.47
N LYS A 356 -10.24 13.71 -13.49
CA LYS A 356 -11.25 12.93 -14.22
C LYS A 356 -12.66 13.26 -13.72
N ASP A 357 -12.89 13.22 -12.41
CA ASP A 357 -14.22 13.47 -11.84
C ASP A 357 -14.65 14.93 -11.95
N GLU A 358 -13.72 15.88 -11.78
CA GLU A 358 -13.97 17.31 -12.07
C GLU A 358 -14.41 17.50 -13.52
N ILE A 359 -13.72 16.90 -14.49
CA ILE A 359 -14.06 17.05 -15.92
C ILE A 359 -15.33 16.27 -16.29
N ALA A 360 -15.62 15.16 -15.61
CA ALA A 360 -16.87 14.44 -15.79
C ALA A 360 -18.06 15.29 -15.34
N ASN A 361 -17.96 15.91 -14.17
CA ASN A 361 -18.96 16.84 -13.65
C ASN A 361 -19.10 18.11 -14.52
N GLU A 362 -17.99 18.62 -15.09
CA GLU A 362 -18.03 19.72 -16.08
C GLU A 362 -18.73 19.30 -17.38
N THR A 363 -18.63 18.03 -17.77
CA THR A 363 -19.24 17.49 -19.00
C THR A 363 -20.72 17.16 -18.81
N VAL A 364 -21.06 16.53 -17.68
CA VAL A 364 -22.41 16.18 -17.27
C VAL A 364 -22.55 16.53 -15.78
N PRO A 365 -23.37 17.55 -15.42
CA PRO A 365 -23.51 17.97 -14.03
C PRO A 365 -23.94 16.82 -13.12
N GLY A 366 -23.14 16.58 -12.08
CA GLY A 366 -23.33 15.52 -11.09
C GLY A 366 -22.82 14.14 -11.50
N ALA A 367 -22.21 13.99 -12.68
CA ALA A 367 -21.62 12.71 -13.11
C ALA A 367 -20.19 12.54 -12.60
N GLU A 368 -19.88 11.32 -12.15
CA GLU A 368 -18.51 10.88 -11.93
C GLU A 368 -17.89 10.34 -13.22
N TRP A 369 -16.57 10.16 -13.27
CA TRP A 369 -15.91 9.69 -14.49
C TRP A 369 -16.45 8.34 -14.98
N GLU A 370 -16.81 7.45 -14.05
CA GLU A 370 -17.34 6.13 -14.35
C GLU A 370 -18.76 6.16 -14.96
N ASP A 371 -19.51 7.24 -14.77
CA ASP A 371 -20.85 7.42 -15.33
C ASP A 371 -20.81 7.80 -16.82
N LEU A 372 -19.66 8.27 -17.31
CA LEU A 372 -19.45 8.62 -18.71
C LEU A 372 -19.29 7.37 -19.58
N ASP A 373 -19.82 7.41 -20.80
CA ASP A 373 -19.63 6.30 -21.73
C ASP A 373 -18.15 6.16 -22.17
N PRO A 374 -17.68 4.95 -22.51
CA PRO A 374 -16.28 4.70 -22.86
C PRO A 374 -15.75 5.46 -24.09
N VAL A 375 -16.62 5.98 -24.96
CA VAL A 375 -16.22 6.79 -26.11
C VAL A 375 -15.96 8.22 -25.66
N THR A 376 -16.85 8.77 -24.83
CA THR A 376 -16.66 10.09 -24.21
C THR A 376 -15.43 10.14 -23.33
N GLN A 377 -15.19 9.11 -22.51
CA GLN A 377 -13.98 8.99 -21.69
C GLN A 377 -12.70 9.04 -22.55
N ARG A 378 -12.63 8.23 -23.62
CA ARG A 378 -11.47 8.22 -24.54
C ARG A 378 -11.26 9.58 -25.20
N ARG A 379 -12.32 10.18 -25.72
CA ARG A 379 -12.25 11.52 -26.33
C ARG A 379 -11.70 12.54 -25.34
N LEU A 380 -12.17 12.54 -24.09
CA LEU A 380 -11.71 13.49 -23.07
C LEU A 380 -10.24 13.27 -22.69
N LEU A 381 -9.78 12.02 -22.59
CA LEU A 381 -8.35 11.71 -22.38
C LEU A 381 -7.48 12.22 -23.54
N ASP A 382 -7.98 12.14 -24.77
CA ASP A 382 -7.25 12.53 -25.97
C ASP A 382 -7.34 14.03 -26.30
N THR A 383 -8.28 14.78 -25.70
CA THR A 383 -8.53 16.18 -26.07
C THR A 383 -8.39 17.18 -24.93
N ASN A 384 -8.55 16.77 -23.67
CA ASN A 384 -8.52 17.71 -22.56
C ASN A 384 -7.10 17.87 -21.98
N ASP A 385 -6.56 19.08 -22.07
CA ASP A 385 -5.18 19.39 -21.65
C ASP A 385 -4.92 19.23 -20.15
N ARG A 386 -5.94 19.38 -19.30
CA ARG A 386 -5.82 19.13 -17.85
C ARG A 386 -5.70 17.64 -17.60
N LEU A 387 -6.54 16.82 -18.25
CA LEU A 387 -6.45 15.36 -18.18
C LEU A 387 -5.12 14.84 -18.69
N LYS A 388 -4.66 15.32 -19.85
CA LYS A 388 -3.36 14.92 -20.41
C LYS A 388 -2.20 15.23 -19.47
N ARG A 389 -2.17 16.44 -18.89
CA ARG A 389 -1.14 16.82 -17.92
C ARG A 389 -1.19 15.97 -16.67
N ALA A 390 -2.38 15.76 -16.13
CA ALA A 390 -2.57 14.94 -14.94
C ALA A 390 -2.24 13.46 -15.19
N GLN A 391 -2.58 12.93 -16.36
CA GLN A 391 -2.22 11.59 -16.80
C GLN A 391 -0.71 11.46 -16.94
N LYS A 392 -0.04 12.46 -17.52
CA LYS A 392 1.42 12.49 -17.63
C LYS A 392 2.10 12.52 -16.26
N GLU A 393 1.60 13.32 -15.31
CA GLU A 393 2.11 13.35 -13.94
C GLU A 393 1.86 12.04 -13.18
N ARG A 394 0.69 11.42 -13.38
CA ARG A 394 0.42 10.05 -12.90
C ARG A 394 1.45 9.09 -13.49
N ASP A 395 1.61 9.06 -14.80
CA ASP A 395 2.49 8.10 -15.49
C ASP A 395 3.94 8.26 -15.00
N LYS A 396 4.40 9.49 -14.76
CA LYS A 396 5.70 9.73 -14.11
C LYS A 396 5.76 9.13 -12.71
N ARG A 397 4.70 9.25 -11.91
CA ARG A 397 4.64 8.70 -10.55
C ARG A 397 4.50 7.18 -10.54
N THR A 398 3.72 6.58 -11.44
CA THR A 398 3.40 5.15 -11.48
C THR A 398 4.44 4.34 -12.26
N GLN A 399 4.88 4.84 -13.41
CA GLN A 399 5.78 4.16 -14.36
C GLN A 399 7.19 4.79 -14.43
N GLY A 400 7.45 5.88 -13.72
CA GLY A 400 8.74 6.59 -13.74
C GLY A 400 8.90 7.52 -14.96
N ASN A 401 10.03 8.23 -15.03
CA ASN A 401 10.28 9.20 -16.11
C ASN A 401 10.51 8.55 -17.49
N MET A 402 10.86 7.27 -17.56
CA MET A 402 11.31 6.61 -18.79
C MET A 402 10.27 6.63 -19.94
N TRP A 403 9.00 6.32 -19.64
CA TRP A 403 7.92 6.33 -20.63
C TRP A 403 7.43 7.74 -20.97
N SER A 404 7.52 8.67 -20.02
CA SER A 404 7.23 10.09 -20.26
C SER A 404 8.29 10.69 -21.16
N ASP A 405 9.57 10.48 -20.84
CA ASP A 405 10.72 10.97 -21.61
C ASP A 405 10.72 10.36 -23.03
N TYR A 406 10.39 9.08 -23.18
CA TYR A 406 10.26 8.43 -24.48
C TYR A 406 9.15 9.03 -25.36
N ARG A 407 8.00 9.37 -24.75
CA ARG A 407 6.87 10.06 -25.41
C ARG A 407 7.18 11.52 -25.73
N ASP A 408 7.86 12.22 -24.82
CA ASP A 408 8.23 13.62 -24.99
C ASP A 408 9.25 13.79 -26.11
N VAL A 409 10.25 12.91 -26.16
CA VAL A 409 11.21 12.88 -27.27
C VAL A 409 10.50 12.52 -28.57
N GLY A 410 9.59 11.54 -28.57
CA GLY A 410 8.78 11.20 -29.76
C GLY A 410 7.91 12.37 -30.26
N THR A 411 7.29 13.10 -29.33
CA THR A 411 6.47 14.29 -29.64
C THR A 411 7.33 15.39 -30.25
N LEU A 412 8.50 15.68 -29.66
CA LEU A 412 9.44 16.68 -30.19
C LEU A 412 9.90 16.34 -31.62
N ILE A 413 10.15 15.06 -31.90
CA ILE A 413 10.56 14.60 -33.25
C ILE A 413 9.42 14.83 -34.25
N ARG A 414 8.17 14.50 -33.86
CA ARG A 414 6.99 14.73 -34.71
C ARG A 414 6.75 16.21 -34.95
N ASP A 415 6.78 17.03 -33.91
CA ASP A 415 6.48 18.46 -34.01
C ASP A 415 7.51 19.17 -34.92
N ARG A 416 8.80 18.82 -34.80
CA ARG A 416 9.84 19.32 -35.73
C ARG A 416 9.64 18.84 -37.16
N PHE A 417 9.20 17.60 -37.35
CA PHE A 417 8.90 17.08 -38.67
C PHE A 417 7.76 17.89 -39.30
N GLU A 418 6.64 18.05 -38.60
CA GLU A 418 5.49 18.84 -39.06
C GLU A 418 5.88 20.30 -39.37
N GLU A 419 6.69 20.93 -38.52
CA GLU A 419 7.23 22.27 -38.76
C GLU A 419 8.05 22.34 -40.07
N ASN A 420 8.95 21.38 -40.30
CA ASN A 420 9.74 21.33 -41.54
C ASN A 420 8.86 21.14 -42.79
N ILE A 421 7.81 20.32 -42.71
CA ILE A 421 6.85 20.15 -43.81
C ILE A 421 6.12 21.48 -44.07
N VAL A 422 5.63 22.15 -43.02
CA VAL A 422 4.94 23.45 -43.14
C VAL A 422 5.85 24.50 -43.77
N LEU A 423 7.13 24.58 -43.35
CA LEU A 423 8.12 25.50 -43.90
C LEU A 423 8.45 25.19 -45.37
N ALA A 424 8.57 23.91 -45.73
CA ALA A 424 8.78 23.50 -47.11
C ALA A 424 7.58 23.89 -48.00
N SER A 425 6.35 23.64 -47.52
CA SER A 425 5.12 24.00 -48.24
C SER A 425 4.92 25.52 -48.33
N ALA A 426 5.34 26.29 -47.32
CA ALA A 426 5.32 27.76 -47.37
C ALA A 426 6.31 28.28 -48.43
N GLN A 427 7.54 27.77 -48.45
CA GLN A 427 8.53 28.15 -49.45
C GLN A 427 8.07 27.83 -50.87
N PHE A 428 7.51 26.64 -51.08
CA PHE A 428 6.99 26.24 -52.40
C PHE A 428 5.91 27.20 -52.91
N ARG A 429 5.00 27.65 -52.03
CA ARG A 429 3.96 28.63 -52.40
C ARG A 429 4.52 29.97 -52.84
N GLU A 430 5.70 30.37 -52.35
CA GLU A 430 6.36 31.63 -52.73
C GLU A 430 7.23 31.49 -53.99
N THR A 431 7.95 30.38 -54.13
CA THR A 431 8.97 30.22 -55.18
C THR A 431 8.49 29.41 -56.39
N ASN A 432 7.45 28.59 -56.21
CA ASN A 432 6.97 27.60 -57.18
C ASN A 432 8.06 26.59 -57.63
N ASP A 433 9.10 26.39 -56.80
CA ASP A 433 10.21 25.49 -57.07
C ASP A 433 9.95 24.09 -56.53
N GLY A 434 9.39 23.23 -57.39
CA GLY A 434 9.03 21.85 -57.02
C GLY A 434 10.23 20.91 -56.80
N VAL A 435 11.41 21.24 -57.33
CA VAL A 435 12.63 20.44 -57.09
C VAL A 435 13.07 20.67 -55.66
N ARG A 436 13.21 21.94 -55.26
CA ARG A 436 13.61 22.32 -53.92
C ARG A 436 12.60 21.90 -52.85
N PHE A 437 11.31 21.91 -53.19
CA PHE A 437 10.27 21.37 -52.30
C PHE A 437 10.50 19.89 -52.00
N ARG A 438 10.68 19.04 -53.03
CA ARG A 438 10.93 17.61 -52.84
C ARG A 438 12.20 17.33 -52.04
N GLU A 439 13.27 18.07 -52.29
CA GLU A 439 14.52 17.95 -51.51
C GLU A 439 14.28 18.19 -50.02
N ARG A 440 13.54 19.25 -49.66
CA ARG A 440 13.22 19.56 -48.26
C ARG A 440 12.30 18.56 -47.59
N ILE A 441 11.33 18.01 -48.33
CA ILE A 441 10.47 16.95 -47.82
C ILE A 441 11.33 15.70 -47.51
N SER A 442 12.19 15.29 -48.44
CA SER A 442 13.11 14.17 -48.24
C SER A 442 14.01 14.40 -47.02
N GLU A 443 14.59 15.60 -46.90
CA GLU A 443 15.42 15.98 -45.77
C GLU A 443 14.66 15.91 -44.43
N ALA A 444 13.40 16.35 -44.39
CA ALA A 444 12.56 16.26 -43.20
C ALA A 444 12.31 14.79 -42.77
N TYR A 445 12.05 13.90 -43.72
CA TYR A 445 11.89 12.46 -43.45
C TYR A 445 13.20 11.81 -42.97
N ASP A 446 14.34 12.17 -43.56
CA ASP A 446 15.65 11.66 -43.15
C ASP A 446 15.99 12.11 -41.72
N ILE A 447 15.78 13.39 -41.41
CA ILE A 447 15.95 13.93 -40.06
C ILE A 447 15.02 13.22 -39.07
N ARG A 448 13.76 12.98 -39.44
CA ARG A 448 12.79 12.27 -38.60
C ARG A 448 13.28 10.85 -38.28
N ARG A 449 13.66 10.07 -39.31
CA ARG A 449 14.19 8.70 -39.14
C ARG A 449 15.43 8.67 -38.26
N ALA A 450 16.40 9.55 -38.53
CA ALA A 450 17.63 9.64 -37.75
C ALA A 450 17.35 9.95 -36.27
N ASN A 451 16.43 10.88 -35.97
CA ASN A 451 16.09 11.21 -34.59
C ASN A 451 15.34 10.08 -33.86
N TYR A 452 14.47 9.32 -34.56
CA TYR A 452 13.84 8.13 -33.97
C TYR A 452 14.87 7.05 -33.65
N ALA A 453 15.83 6.79 -34.55
CA ALA A 453 16.94 5.86 -34.30
C ALA A 453 17.84 6.31 -33.14
N ILE A 454 18.10 7.62 -32.99
CA ILE A 454 18.85 8.17 -31.85
C ILE A 454 18.09 7.96 -30.54
N ARG A 455 16.77 8.19 -30.54
CA ARG A 455 15.91 7.90 -29.38
C ARG A 455 15.95 6.41 -29.04
N GLU A 456 15.78 5.54 -30.02
CA GLU A 456 15.71 4.08 -29.81
C GLU A 456 17.05 3.48 -29.36
N SER A 457 18.17 4.09 -29.73
CA SER A 457 19.51 3.70 -29.24
C SER A 457 19.88 4.27 -27.86
N ASP A 458 19.05 5.12 -27.25
CA ASP A 458 19.30 5.63 -25.90
C ASP A 458 19.20 4.49 -24.87
N PRO A 459 20.25 4.22 -24.06
CA PRO A 459 20.22 3.18 -23.03
C PRO A 459 19.06 3.32 -22.05
N ARG A 460 18.57 4.55 -21.82
CA ARG A 460 17.41 4.82 -20.97
C ARG A 460 16.12 4.24 -21.55
N PHE A 461 16.03 4.03 -22.86
CA PHE A 461 14.80 3.59 -23.53
C PHE A 461 14.85 2.13 -24.02
N GLN A 462 15.95 1.41 -23.80
CA GLN A 462 16.11 0.02 -24.27
C GLN A 462 15.00 -0.92 -23.79
N ILE A 463 14.56 -0.82 -22.52
CA ILE A 463 13.44 -1.61 -21.98
C ILE A 463 12.11 -1.33 -22.72
N ILE A 464 11.95 -0.12 -23.26
CA ILE A 464 10.78 0.26 -24.06
C ILE A 464 10.89 -0.30 -25.47
N VAL A 465 12.07 -0.17 -26.08
CA VAL A 465 12.35 -0.65 -27.45
C VAL A 465 12.24 -2.17 -27.54
N GLU A 466 12.87 -2.90 -26.61
CA GLU A 466 12.76 -4.37 -26.51
C GLU A 466 11.32 -4.86 -26.33
N ARG A 467 10.44 -4.03 -25.77
CA ARG A 467 9.02 -4.35 -25.56
C ARG A 467 8.13 -3.97 -26.74
N ILE A 468 8.61 -3.12 -27.64
CA ILE A 468 7.93 -2.72 -28.89
C ILE A 468 8.38 -3.62 -30.05
N GLU A 469 9.65 -4.06 -30.04
CA GLU A 469 10.23 -5.00 -31.00
C GLU A 469 9.99 -6.48 -30.63
N ASP A 470 8.79 -6.84 -30.18
CA ASP A 470 8.44 -8.26 -30.01
C ASP A 470 8.30 -8.93 -31.40
N ASN A 471 8.96 -10.09 -31.53
CA ASN A 471 9.14 -10.82 -32.78
C ASN A 471 7.80 -11.13 -33.49
N PRO A 472 7.70 -10.95 -34.83
CA PRO A 472 6.47 -11.21 -35.60
C PRO A 472 5.90 -12.62 -35.49
N GLU A 473 6.69 -13.58 -35.01
CA GLU A 473 6.30 -14.99 -34.88
C GLU A 473 5.40 -15.28 -33.67
N ASP A 474 5.33 -14.36 -32.69
CA ASP A 474 4.50 -14.51 -31.47
C ASP A 474 3.18 -13.73 -31.50
N LEU A 475 2.88 -13.02 -32.60
CA LEU A 475 1.65 -12.23 -32.73
C LEU A 475 0.43 -13.13 -32.96
N SER A 476 -0.64 -12.89 -32.21
CA SER A 476 -1.93 -13.50 -32.54
C SER A 476 -2.40 -13.02 -33.92
N LYS A 477 -3.20 -13.81 -34.63
CA LYS A 477 -3.71 -13.44 -35.98
C LYS A 477 -4.32 -12.03 -36.00
N GLN A 478 -5.04 -11.65 -34.94
CA GLN A 478 -5.68 -10.33 -34.84
C GLN A 478 -4.67 -9.19 -34.72
N GLU A 479 -3.57 -9.39 -33.97
CA GLU A 479 -2.48 -8.43 -33.85
C GLU A 479 -1.67 -8.32 -35.15
N GLY A 480 -1.49 -9.43 -35.87
CA GLY A 480 -0.91 -9.44 -37.21
C GLY A 480 -1.73 -8.59 -38.21
N TRP A 481 -3.06 -8.65 -38.15
CA TRP A 481 -3.94 -7.81 -38.98
C TRP A 481 -3.88 -6.33 -38.61
N ILE A 482 -3.79 -6.01 -37.31
CA ILE A 482 -3.67 -4.62 -36.84
C ILE A 482 -2.31 -4.04 -37.26
N LYS A 483 -1.24 -4.82 -37.16
CA LYS A 483 0.09 -4.43 -37.63
C LYS A 483 0.12 -4.25 -39.15
N ALA A 484 -0.42 -5.20 -39.92
CA ALA A 484 -0.51 -5.07 -41.37
C ALA A 484 -1.34 -3.85 -41.82
N TYR A 485 -2.44 -3.56 -41.10
CA TYR A 485 -3.25 -2.37 -41.34
C TYR A 485 -2.51 -1.07 -41.01
N SER A 486 -1.74 -1.05 -39.91
CA SER A 486 -0.89 0.08 -39.52
C SER A 486 0.28 0.29 -40.50
N ASP A 487 0.92 -0.80 -40.93
CA ASP A 487 2.02 -0.78 -41.91
C ASP A 487 1.49 -0.36 -43.29
N MET A 488 0.24 -0.66 -43.64
CA MET A 488 -0.42 -0.18 -44.86
C MET A 488 -0.82 1.31 -44.78
N LEU A 489 -1.11 1.82 -43.58
CA LEU A 489 -1.39 3.25 -43.34
C LEU A 489 -0.13 4.12 -43.26
N HIS A 490 1.03 3.52 -43.00
CA HIS A 490 2.29 4.21 -42.72
C HIS A 490 3.49 3.73 -43.55
N GLY A 491 3.27 2.85 -44.53
CA GLY A 491 4.30 2.34 -45.43
C GLY A 491 4.72 3.37 -46.49
N ASP A 492 5.96 3.22 -46.98
CA ASP A 492 6.65 4.13 -47.91
C ASP A 492 5.98 4.28 -49.30
N ASP A 493 4.87 3.58 -49.56
CA ASP A 493 4.26 3.44 -50.89
C ASP A 493 2.99 4.29 -51.10
N MET A 494 2.63 5.19 -50.19
CA MET A 494 1.48 6.09 -50.35
C MET A 494 1.86 7.35 -51.13
N LEU A 495 2.28 7.19 -52.38
CA LEU A 495 2.20 8.25 -53.40
C LEU A 495 0.87 8.08 -54.15
N ASP A 496 -0.06 9.01 -53.99
CA ASP A 496 -1.13 9.15 -54.99
C ASP A 496 -0.62 9.96 -56.19
N GLY A 497 -1.42 10.04 -57.26
CA GLY A 497 -1.04 10.72 -58.51
C GLY A 497 -0.76 12.22 -58.42
N PHE A 498 -0.76 12.80 -57.22
CA PHE A 498 -0.39 14.19 -56.96
C PHE A 498 0.89 14.38 -56.13
N GLY A 499 1.51 13.28 -55.68
CA GLY A 499 2.76 13.32 -54.92
C GLY A 499 2.57 13.35 -53.42
#